data_AF-A0A7S0AFN6-F1
#
_entry.id   AF-A0A7S0AFN6-F1
#
_cell.length_a   1.000
_cell.length_b   1.000
_cell.length_c   1.000
_cell.angle_alpha   90.00
_cell.angle_beta   90.00
_cell.angle_gamma   90.00
#
_symmetry.space_group_name_H-M   'P 1'
#
loop_
_entity.id
_entity.type
_entity.pdbx_description
1 polymer ?
#
loop_
_entity_poly.entity_id
_entity_poly.type
_entity_poly.pdbx_seq_one_letter_code
_entity_poly.pdbx_strand_id
1 'polypeptide(L)'
;AEYMRFHNRKLFAKAYAPAPFCFAVRRSEAHAPEGTLSIEEEVTGPGGDSNIASPIFTLAARSTRPHPMQFPLSASTNVHFAGDRYLHAWLSHNFSGQSGAQLSLVSRARQFSSMLVLVGRIASASTFEPKYAAIVKNKDELTIPLDLSTIPTPKEFKDAIESLSPEQQAFAKAFRAMQLESTLFGVLVIQIKPQLEKVLNLPADSLTKEIKLTQDLMQLFIEYQIPSDLLSFDGGIGADGAELVAPSVSDRLGVVKGHVKAMQDMIQGSKEEEVADRRRQHQFLHPDAPECKRAVSEAFSDFSCRDEACDDAKVADCDLLDMDACAFAAPVMRSCAFEAPMEACSTPMVEACEAPIMDACALEAPMPRAVPAPPAPAPAAQQPQPAPAAQQQPATASAGAGQAVAEEAAVDYTKVPKEMDRQFERLDVDGCLRPTIIKPSDVWTKRAQKALLASPTVSTLYIDEQKREKDAAFDLLDALTKSGALPVEHASLHIMVAATHCFDRTVTETVVRDNINPINKVERSTLIMAMTVHQQPVSALIQESECQRVNSASPALFLEN
;
A
#
# COMPACT_ATOMS: atom_id res chain seq x y z
N ALA A 1 12.36 11.46 -19.47
CA ALA A 1 12.48 10.01 -19.23
C ALA A 1 12.87 9.20 -20.49
N GLU A 2 12.09 9.24 -21.57
CA GLU A 2 12.11 8.22 -22.64
C GLU A 2 13.46 7.95 -23.31
N TYR A 3 14.27 8.97 -23.60
CA TYR A 3 15.59 8.78 -24.20
C TYR A 3 16.46 7.80 -23.37
N MET A 4 16.44 7.90 -22.04
CA MET A 4 17.18 6.98 -21.17
C MET A 4 16.59 5.57 -21.19
N ARG A 5 15.26 5.43 -21.37
CA ARG A 5 14.62 4.11 -21.56
C ARG A 5 15.09 3.45 -22.88
N PHE A 6 15.43 4.22 -23.92
CA PHE A 6 16.06 3.72 -25.15
C PHE A 6 17.57 3.46 -24.98
N HIS A 7 18.30 4.39 -24.38
CA HIS A 7 19.75 4.28 -24.12
C HIS A 7 20.09 3.03 -23.29
N ASN A 8 19.35 2.80 -22.20
CA ASN A 8 19.60 1.67 -21.30
C ASN A 8 19.39 0.30 -21.96
N ARG A 9 18.59 0.20 -23.04
CA ARG A 9 18.43 -1.03 -23.84
C ARG A 9 19.66 -1.37 -24.70
N LYS A 10 20.53 -0.39 -24.97
CA LYS A 10 21.82 -0.57 -25.65
C LYS A 10 22.98 -0.71 -24.66
N LEU A 11 22.93 0.04 -23.56
CA LEU A 11 23.95 0.02 -22.52
C LEU A 11 24.03 -1.34 -21.79
N PHE A 12 22.91 -1.83 -21.27
CA PHE A 12 22.90 -3.00 -20.40
C PHE A 12 22.94 -4.32 -21.18
N ALA A 13 23.61 -5.32 -20.63
CA ALA A 13 23.45 -6.71 -21.05
C ALA A 13 22.03 -7.19 -20.72
N LYS A 14 21.48 -8.09 -21.55
CA LYS A 14 20.05 -8.47 -21.53
C LYS A 14 19.53 -8.96 -20.17
N ALA A 15 20.38 -9.53 -19.31
CA ALA A 15 20.03 -10.02 -17.98
C ALA A 15 19.88 -8.91 -16.92
N TYR A 16 20.47 -7.73 -17.15
CA TYR A 16 20.53 -6.61 -16.22
C TYR A 16 19.84 -5.34 -16.74
N ALA A 17 19.26 -5.40 -17.94
CA ALA A 17 18.57 -4.26 -18.55
C ALA A 17 17.31 -3.88 -17.73
N PRO A 18 17.09 -2.58 -17.44
CA PRO A 18 15.92 -2.12 -16.70
C PRO A 18 14.60 -2.61 -17.32
N ALA A 19 13.73 -3.17 -16.48
CA ALA A 19 12.45 -3.74 -16.85
C ALA A 19 11.29 -2.91 -16.28
N PRO A 20 10.11 -2.88 -16.94
CA PRO A 20 8.94 -2.20 -16.38
C PRO A 20 8.51 -2.86 -15.08
N PHE A 21 8.19 -2.07 -14.05
CA PHE A 21 7.57 -2.54 -12.82
C PHE A 21 6.09 -2.85 -13.11
N CYS A 22 5.84 -4.04 -13.67
CA CYS A 22 4.53 -4.58 -13.93
C CYS A 22 4.59 -6.11 -13.81
N PHE A 23 4.11 -6.63 -12.68
CA PHE A 23 4.22 -8.03 -12.29
C PHE A 23 2.86 -8.72 -12.33
N ALA A 24 2.78 -9.81 -13.09
CA ALA A 24 1.60 -10.65 -13.19
C ALA A 24 1.52 -11.59 -11.97
N VAL A 25 0.55 -11.37 -11.09
CA VAL A 25 0.33 -12.13 -9.86
C VAL A 25 -0.29 -13.48 -10.23
N ARG A 26 0.43 -14.59 -10.02
CA ARG A 26 0.02 -15.95 -10.43
C ARG A 26 0.65 -17.06 -9.58
N ARG A 27 -0.02 -18.21 -9.49
CA ARG A 27 0.40 -19.34 -8.64
C ARG A 27 1.72 -19.96 -9.08
N SER A 28 1.89 -20.10 -10.40
CA SER A 28 3.12 -20.54 -11.07
C SER A 28 3.09 -20.10 -12.54
N GLU A 29 4.17 -20.34 -13.29
CA GLU A 29 4.27 -19.99 -14.72
C GLU A 29 3.15 -20.59 -15.59
N ALA A 30 2.64 -21.77 -15.23
CA ALA A 30 1.58 -22.47 -15.95
C ALA A 30 0.17 -21.90 -15.70
N HIS A 31 0.00 -21.03 -14.69
CA HIS A 31 -1.29 -20.49 -14.29
C HIS A 31 -1.58 -19.13 -14.93
N ALA A 32 -2.84 -18.92 -15.31
CA ALA A 32 -3.34 -17.60 -15.68
C ALA A 32 -3.23 -16.63 -14.48
N PRO A 33 -2.86 -15.36 -14.70
CA PRO A 33 -2.66 -14.43 -13.59
C PRO A 33 -3.96 -13.94 -12.97
N GLU A 34 -3.99 -13.95 -11.64
CA GLU A 34 -5.06 -13.46 -10.78
C GLU A 34 -5.14 -11.93 -10.78
N GLY A 35 -4.03 -11.24 -11.07
CA GLY A 35 -3.97 -9.79 -11.12
C GLY A 35 -2.64 -9.26 -11.66
N THR A 36 -2.47 -7.94 -11.57
CA THR A 36 -1.22 -7.24 -11.88
C THR A 36 -0.89 -6.21 -10.80
N LEU A 37 0.38 -6.17 -10.40
CA LEU A 37 0.96 -5.12 -9.57
C LEU A 37 1.87 -4.24 -10.45
N SER A 38 1.62 -2.94 -10.52
CA SER A 38 2.45 -1.99 -11.25
C SER A 38 2.74 -0.73 -10.43
N ILE A 39 3.83 -0.05 -10.75
CA ILE A 39 4.07 1.34 -10.31
C ILE A 39 4.14 2.18 -11.57
N GLU A 40 3.26 3.17 -11.68
CA GLU A 40 2.96 3.88 -12.91
C GLU A 40 3.29 5.37 -12.76
N GLU A 41 4.01 5.91 -13.74
CA GLU A 41 4.43 7.31 -13.85
C GLU A 41 3.45 8.05 -14.76
N GLU A 42 2.83 9.12 -14.26
CA GLU A 42 1.96 9.98 -15.06
C GLU A 42 2.81 10.86 -15.98
N VAL A 43 2.59 10.74 -17.30
CA VAL A 43 3.47 11.33 -18.31
C VAL A 43 2.99 12.72 -18.68
N THR A 44 3.49 13.75 -17.98
CA THR A 44 3.21 15.17 -18.26
C THR A 44 3.92 15.65 -19.54
N GLY A 45 3.50 15.12 -20.70
CA GLY A 45 4.06 15.46 -22.00
C GLY A 45 3.53 16.80 -22.57
N PRO A 46 4.31 17.48 -23.43
CA PRO A 46 3.83 18.64 -24.18
C PRO A 46 2.85 18.18 -25.28
N GLY A 47 1.61 17.94 -24.86
CA GLY A 47 0.56 17.34 -25.69
C GLY A 47 -0.80 17.19 -25.00
N GLY A 48 -0.87 17.24 -23.67
CA GLY A 48 -2.09 17.49 -22.87
C GLY A 48 -3.14 16.37 -22.81
N ASP A 49 -3.40 15.68 -23.92
CA ASP A 49 -4.68 15.00 -24.17
C ASP A 49 -4.65 13.49 -23.84
N SER A 50 -3.62 13.00 -23.16
CA SER A 50 -3.46 11.56 -22.86
C SER A 50 -2.79 11.29 -21.50
N ASN A 51 -3.59 11.29 -20.43
CA ASN A 51 -3.21 10.82 -19.09
C ASN A 51 -3.05 9.28 -19.05
N ILE A 52 -2.21 8.73 -19.93
CA ILE A 52 -1.86 7.31 -19.97
C ILE A 52 -0.64 7.12 -19.06
N ALA A 53 -0.89 6.85 -17.79
CA ALA A 53 0.15 6.46 -16.84
C ALA A 53 0.90 5.21 -17.36
N SER A 54 2.22 5.21 -17.24
CA SER A 54 3.08 4.16 -17.82
C SER A 54 3.96 3.50 -16.75
N PRO A 55 4.12 2.16 -16.71
CA PRO A 55 4.97 1.52 -15.71
C PRO A 55 6.41 2.05 -15.68
N ILE A 56 6.91 2.41 -14.49
CA ILE A 56 8.30 2.84 -14.31
C ILE A 56 9.27 1.73 -14.68
N PHE A 57 10.45 2.10 -15.19
CA PHE A 57 11.51 1.13 -15.47
C PHE A 57 12.45 1.04 -14.27
N THR A 58 12.69 -0.18 -13.79
CA THR A 58 13.54 -0.47 -12.61
C THR A 58 14.62 -1.47 -12.94
N LEU A 59 15.78 -1.32 -12.32
CA LEU A 59 16.81 -2.37 -12.24
C LEU A 59 16.32 -3.39 -11.20
N ALA A 60 16.17 -4.66 -11.57
CA ALA A 60 15.48 -5.65 -10.74
C ALA A 60 16.34 -6.91 -10.53
N ALA A 61 16.71 -7.19 -9.28
CA ALA A 61 17.37 -8.43 -8.86
C ALA A 61 16.38 -9.36 -8.14
N ARG A 62 16.14 -10.56 -8.69
CA ARG A 62 15.35 -11.62 -8.03
C ARG A 62 16.24 -12.44 -7.11
N SER A 63 15.80 -12.68 -5.87
CA SER A 63 16.50 -13.59 -4.96
C SER A 63 16.30 -15.05 -5.41
N THR A 64 17.39 -15.80 -5.54
CA THR A 64 17.35 -17.22 -5.97
C THR A 64 17.04 -18.19 -4.83
N ARG A 65 17.29 -17.79 -3.57
CA ARG A 65 17.00 -18.56 -2.35
C ARG A 65 16.42 -17.64 -1.25
N PRO A 66 15.13 -17.26 -1.33
CA PRO A 66 14.50 -16.38 -0.36
C PRO A 66 14.22 -17.10 0.97
N HIS A 67 15.05 -16.85 1.99
CA HIS A 67 14.85 -17.34 3.36
C HIS A 67 13.55 -16.77 3.97
N PRO A 68 12.66 -17.57 4.61
CA PRO A 68 11.36 -17.11 5.10
C PRO A 68 11.38 -15.79 5.89
N MET A 69 10.36 -14.97 5.72
CA MET A 69 10.16 -13.72 6.48
C MET A 69 8.89 -13.81 7.32
N GLN A 70 8.71 -12.87 8.23
CA GLN A 70 7.52 -12.74 9.06
C GLN A 70 7.03 -11.29 9.10
N PHE A 71 5.75 -11.11 9.40
CA PHE A 71 5.18 -9.81 9.77
C PHE A 71 4.21 -9.96 10.95
N PRO A 72 4.07 -8.94 11.81
CA PRO A 72 3.08 -8.97 12.89
C PRO A 72 1.66 -8.86 12.33
N LEU A 73 0.81 -9.80 12.75
CA LEU A 73 -0.63 -9.79 12.53
C LEU A 73 -1.34 -9.14 13.73
N SER A 74 -0.85 -9.41 14.94
CA SER A 74 -1.31 -8.82 16.20
C SER A 74 -0.12 -8.54 17.12
N ALA A 75 -0.38 -8.07 18.35
CA ALA A 75 0.65 -7.89 19.37
C ALA A 75 1.31 -9.21 19.85
N SER A 76 0.66 -10.36 19.61
CA SER A 76 1.13 -11.69 20.02
C SER A 76 1.46 -12.61 18.85
N THR A 77 0.97 -12.31 17.65
CA THR A 77 0.87 -13.25 16.53
C THR A 77 1.64 -12.73 15.32
N ASN A 78 2.54 -13.55 14.77
CA ASN A 78 3.26 -13.28 13.53
C ASN A 78 2.80 -14.24 12.42
N VAL A 79 2.69 -13.75 11.19
CA VAL A 79 2.48 -14.57 10.00
C VAL A 79 3.82 -14.77 9.30
N HIS A 80 4.23 -16.02 9.14
CA HIS A 80 5.38 -16.39 8.32
C HIS A 80 5.00 -16.48 6.84
N PHE A 81 5.86 -15.96 5.96
CA PHE A 81 5.67 -16.01 4.51
C PHE A 81 6.95 -16.36 3.74
N ALA A 82 6.76 -17.12 2.67
CA ALA A 82 7.76 -17.51 1.69
C ALA A 82 7.30 -17.08 0.28
N GLY A 83 8.09 -17.46 -0.73
CA GLY A 83 7.85 -17.07 -2.12
C GLY A 83 8.84 -16.03 -2.63
N ASP A 84 8.49 -15.41 -3.75
CA ASP A 84 9.43 -14.61 -4.54
C ASP A 84 9.85 -13.30 -3.87
N ARG A 85 11.11 -12.89 -4.13
CA ARG A 85 11.62 -11.58 -3.71
C ARG A 85 12.35 -10.86 -4.82
N TYR A 86 12.02 -9.59 -4.98
CA TYR A 86 12.59 -8.70 -5.99
C TYR A 86 13.11 -7.43 -5.30
N LEU A 87 14.40 -7.14 -5.46
CA LEU A 87 15.00 -5.86 -5.10
C LEU A 87 15.03 -4.97 -6.35
N HIS A 88 14.42 -3.79 -6.24
CA HIS A 88 14.27 -2.81 -7.31
C HIS A 88 15.07 -1.53 -7.00
N ALA A 89 15.86 -1.06 -7.95
CA ALA A 89 16.32 0.33 -7.99
C ALA A 89 15.54 1.11 -9.03
N TRP A 90 15.00 2.26 -8.62
CA TRP A 90 14.42 3.28 -9.50
C TRP A 90 15.26 4.57 -9.43
N LEU A 91 15.65 5.08 -10.59
CA LEU A 91 16.33 6.37 -10.73
C LEU A 91 15.36 7.39 -11.35
N SER A 92 14.99 8.39 -10.57
CA SER A 92 14.34 9.61 -11.04
C SER A 92 15.38 10.62 -11.53
N HIS A 93 14.95 11.58 -12.34
CA HIS A 93 15.81 12.62 -12.90
C HIS A 93 15.04 13.94 -12.86
N ASN A 94 15.61 14.97 -12.22
CA ASN A 94 14.97 16.28 -12.12
C ASN A 94 15.94 17.39 -12.56
N PHE A 95 15.52 18.23 -13.50
CA PHE A 95 16.24 19.45 -13.87
C PHE A 95 15.65 20.65 -13.13
N SER A 96 16.47 21.68 -12.93
CA SER A 96 16.02 22.93 -12.29
C SER A 96 14.79 23.51 -13.00
N GLY A 97 13.76 23.86 -12.22
CA GLY A 97 12.47 24.35 -12.73
C GLY A 97 11.48 23.27 -13.19
N GLN A 98 11.79 21.97 -13.09
CA GLN A 98 10.84 20.90 -13.39
C GLN A 98 10.12 20.37 -12.13
N SER A 99 8.86 19.98 -12.30
CA SER A 99 8.12 19.16 -11.34
C SER A 99 8.70 17.74 -11.31
N GLY A 100 8.82 17.14 -10.13
CA GLY A 100 9.22 15.74 -9.98
C GLY A 100 8.20 14.77 -10.55
N ALA A 101 8.63 13.54 -10.84
CA ALA A 101 7.77 12.48 -11.36
C ALA A 101 6.61 12.16 -10.39
N GLN A 102 5.39 12.13 -10.91
CA GLN A 102 4.20 11.71 -10.17
C GLN A 102 4.01 10.20 -10.34
N LEU A 103 4.07 9.45 -9.23
CA LEU A 103 3.96 8.00 -9.23
C LEU A 103 2.68 7.52 -8.53
N SER A 104 2.14 6.40 -8.98
CA SER A 104 1.11 5.64 -8.26
C SER A 104 1.43 4.15 -8.26
N LEU A 105 1.30 3.50 -7.09
CA LEU A 105 1.23 2.05 -6.98
C LEU A 105 -0.18 1.60 -7.37
N VAL A 106 -0.30 0.80 -8.43
CA VAL A 106 -1.58 0.33 -8.97
C VAL A 106 -1.67 -1.19 -8.88
N SER A 107 -2.77 -1.66 -8.30
CA SER A 107 -3.07 -3.07 -8.08
C SER A 107 -4.39 -3.41 -8.73
N ARG A 108 -4.39 -4.28 -9.74
CA ARG A 108 -5.58 -4.64 -10.53
C ARG A 108 -5.86 -6.13 -10.41
N ALA A 109 -7.02 -6.52 -9.90
CA ALA A 109 -7.46 -7.92 -9.92
C ALA A 109 -8.07 -8.29 -11.29
N ARG A 110 -8.07 -9.58 -11.64
CA ARG A 110 -8.92 -10.10 -12.71
C ARG A 110 -10.32 -10.45 -12.21
N GLN A 111 -11.21 -10.79 -13.14
CA GLN A 111 -12.53 -11.33 -12.80
C GLN A 111 -12.37 -12.65 -12.01
N PHE A 112 -13.20 -12.85 -10.98
CA PHE A 112 -13.16 -14.05 -10.12
C PHE A 112 -11.81 -14.34 -9.46
N SER A 113 -10.97 -13.32 -9.29
CA SER A 113 -9.64 -13.42 -8.68
C SER A 113 -9.54 -12.47 -7.49
N SER A 114 -8.71 -12.80 -6.50
CA SER A 114 -8.57 -12.02 -5.28
C SER A 114 -7.16 -12.11 -4.71
N MET A 115 -6.59 -10.95 -4.39
CA MET A 115 -5.26 -10.83 -3.80
C MET A 115 -5.26 -9.79 -2.66
N LEU A 116 -4.39 -10.02 -1.69
CA LEU A 116 -4.05 -9.08 -0.63
C LEU A 116 -2.81 -8.29 -1.04
N VAL A 117 -2.85 -6.98 -0.86
CA VAL A 117 -1.70 -6.09 -1.10
C VAL A 117 -1.38 -5.37 0.21
N LEU A 118 -0.18 -5.55 0.71
CA LEU A 118 0.33 -4.92 1.93
C LEU A 118 1.49 -3.99 1.58
N VAL A 119 1.49 -2.78 2.13
CA VAL A 119 2.52 -1.76 1.90
C VAL A 119 3.15 -1.36 3.22
N GLY A 120 4.48 -1.35 3.28
CA GLY A 120 5.22 -1.27 4.53
C GLY A 120 6.72 -1.04 4.36
N ARG A 121 7.48 -1.33 5.42
CA ARG A 121 8.95 -1.21 5.45
C ARG A 121 9.61 -2.54 5.80
N ILE A 122 10.89 -2.67 5.46
CA ILE A 122 11.73 -3.79 5.89
C ILE A 122 12.44 -3.40 7.19
N ALA A 123 12.18 -4.12 8.28
CA ALA A 123 12.70 -3.81 9.61
C ALA A 123 13.93 -4.65 10.00
N SER A 124 14.10 -5.83 9.40
CA SER A 124 15.28 -6.68 9.55
C SER A 124 15.45 -7.59 8.33
N ALA A 125 16.50 -8.41 8.31
CA ALA A 125 16.66 -9.48 7.31
C ALA A 125 15.48 -10.48 7.25
N SER A 126 14.71 -10.61 8.33
CA SER A 126 13.58 -11.56 8.46
C SER A 126 12.22 -10.89 8.71
N THR A 127 12.15 -9.59 9.01
CA THR A 127 10.90 -8.90 9.41
C THR A 127 10.44 -7.84 8.39
N PHE A 128 9.20 -7.98 7.93
CA PHE A 128 8.45 -6.95 7.20
C PHE A 128 7.43 -6.30 8.15
N GLU A 129 7.26 -4.97 8.05
CA GLU A 129 6.29 -4.22 8.85
C GLU A 129 5.23 -3.57 7.94
N PRO A 130 4.06 -4.20 7.75
CA PRO A 130 2.95 -3.64 6.97
C PRO A 130 2.29 -2.44 7.68
N LYS A 131 2.53 -1.23 7.15
CA LYS A 131 1.82 -0.02 7.59
C LYS A 131 0.37 -0.06 7.13
N TYR A 132 0.15 -0.44 5.87
CA TYR A 132 -1.13 -0.46 5.17
C TYR A 132 -1.43 -1.84 4.58
N ALA A 133 -2.71 -2.18 4.40
CA ALA A 133 -3.14 -3.34 3.62
C ALA A 133 -4.50 -3.07 2.97
N ALA A 134 -4.80 -3.79 1.89
CA ALA A 134 -6.08 -3.72 1.19
C ALA A 134 -6.40 -5.04 0.46
N ILE A 135 -7.68 -5.31 0.24
CA ILE A 135 -8.17 -6.47 -0.52
C ILE A 135 -8.58 -6.01 -1.93
N VAL A 136 -7.98 -6.61 -2.97
CA VAL A 136 -8.28 -6.32 -4.38
C VAL A 136 -8.90 -7.57 -5.01
N LYS A 137 -10.18 -7.52 -5.39
CA LYS A 137 -10.94 -8.70 -5.88
C LYS A 137 -11.81 -8.38 -7.11
N ASN A 138 -12.20 -9.38 -7.90
CA ASN A 138 -13.26 -9.26 -8.93
C ASN A 138 -13.20 -8.04 -9.88
N LYS A 139 -12.05 -7.77 -10.53
CA LYS A 139 -11.77 -6.56 -11.34
C LYS A 139 -11.65 -5.23 -10.56
N ASP A 140 -11.51 -5.27 -9.24
CA ASP A 140 -11.11 -4.08 -8.49
C ASP A 140 -9.75 -3.55 -9.00
N GLU A 141 -9.64 -2.23 -9.09
CA GLU A 141 -8.43 -1.47 -9.36
C GLU A 141 -8.20 -0.53 -8.18
N LEU A 142 -7.10 -0.73 -7.46
CA LEU A 142 -6.66 0.09 -6.34
C LEU A 142 -5.44 0.91 -6.76
N THR A 143 -5.55 2.23 -6.67
CA THR A 143 -4.52 3.21 -7.02
C THR A 143 -4.12 3.98 -5.78
N ILE A 144 -2.85 3.85 -5.39
CA ILE A 144 -2.24 4.51 -4.23
C ILE A 144 -1.17 5.49 -4.74
N PRO A 145 -1.42 6.81 -4.72
CA PRO A 145 -0.41 7.82 -5.05
C PRO A 145 0.82 7.70 -4.14
N LEU A 146 2.00 8.00 -4.67
CA LEU A 146 3.28 7.87 -3.97
C LEU A 146 3.98 9.22 -3.88
N ASP A 147 4.04 9.77 -2.66
CA ASP A 147 4.75 11.01 -2.34
C ASP A 147 6.26 10.77 -2.27
N LEU A 148 7.02 11.57 -3.00
CA LEU A 148 8.48 11.48 -3.12
C LEU A 148 9.17 12.59 -2.32
N SER A 149 10.20 12.23 -1.54
CA SER A 149 10.99 13.20 -0.78
C SER A 149 12.49 12.86 -0.80
N THR A 150 13.33 13.82 -1.20
CA THR A 150 14.77 13.62 -1.37
C THR A 150 15.58 13.93 -0.11
N ILE A 151 16.57 13.10 0.18
CA ILE A 151 17.60 13.30 1.21
C ILE A 151 18.79 14.05 0.57
N PRO A 152 19.48 14.98 1.27
CA PRO A 152 20.73 15.57 0.80
C PRO A 152 21.79 14.52 0.43
N THR A 153 22.69 14.84 -0.50
CA THR A 153 23.73 13.88 -0.92
C THR A 153 24.75 13.65 0.21
N PRO A 154 25.53 12.56 0.18
CA PRO A 154 26.53 12.29 1.23
C PRO A 154 27.53 13.42 1.42
N LYS A 155 27.91 14.08 0.32
CA LYS A 155 28.86 15.19 0.29
C LYS A 155 28.27 16.45 0.94
N GLU A 156 27.14 16.94 0.41
CA GLU A 156 26.43 18.09 0.99
C GLU A 156 26.17 17.92 2.49
N PHE A 157 25.79 16.71 2.92
CA PHE A 157 25.54 16.40 4.31
C PHE A 157 26.82 16.42 5.16
N LYS A 158 27.92 15.89 4.64
CA LYS A 158 29.24 15.88 5.30
C LYS A 158 29.77 17.30 5.48
N ASP A 159 29.70 18.10 4.43
CA ASP A 159 30.13 19.50 4.41
C ASP A 159 29.26 20.34 5.37
N ALA A 160 27.94 20.11 5.39
CA ALA A 160 27.00 20.81 6.27
C ALA A 160 27.14 20.46 7.77
N ILE A 161 27.78 19.34 8.13
CA ILE A 161 28.01 18.96 9.53
C ILE A 161 29.46 19.20 10.01
N GLU A 162 30.40 19.52 9.13
CA GLU A 162 31.82 19.70 9.50
C GLU A 162 32.01 20.84 10.53
N SER A 163 31.20 21.89 10.44
CA SER A 163 31.21 23.04 11.35
C SER A 163 30.46 22.81 12.68
N LEU A 164 29.80 21.66 12.86
CA LEU A 164 29.00 21.35 14.05
C LEU A 164 29.84 20.67 15.15
N SER A 165 29.39 20.80 16.40
CA SER A 165 30.03 20.14 17.54
C SER A 165 29.96 18.60 17.43
N PRO A 166 30.87 17.83 18.08
CA PRO A 166 30.86 16.37 17.99
C PRO A 166 29.52 15.72 18.37
N GLU A 167 28.79 16.29 19.34
CA GLU A 167 27.47 15.81 19.76
C GLU A 167 26.40 16.12 18.70
N GLN A 168 26.41 17.33 18.13
CA GLN A 168 25.53 17.72 17.03
C GLN A 168 25.78 16.87 15.77
N GLN A 169 27.05 16.57 15.46
CA GLN A 169 27.43 15.64 14.40
C GLN A 169 26.93 14.23 14.67
N ALA A 170 27.01 13.73 15.91
CA ALA A 170 26.50 12.41 16.27
C ALA A 170 24.97 12.32 16.07
N PHE A 171 24.23 13.35 16.54
CA PHE A 171 22.80 13.47 16.30
C PHE A 171 22.46 13.52 14.80
N ALA A 172 23.13 14.38 14.03
CA ALA A 172 22.89 14.50 12.59
C ALA A 172 23.16 13.19 11.84
N LYS A 173 24.25 12.49 12.15
CA LYS A 173 24.60 11.18 11.55
C LYS A 173 23.55 10.12 11.89
N ALA A 174 23.05 10.09 13.12
CA ALA A 174 21.94 9.20 13.50
C ALA A 174 20.63 9.55 12.78
N PHE A 175 20.31 10.84 12.62
CA PHE A 175 19.11 11.28 11.90
C PHE A 175 19.17 10.93 10.40
N ARG A 176 20.33 11.10 9.74
CA ARG A 176 20.54 10.63 8.36
C ARG A 176 20.34 9.10 8.26
N ALA A 177 20.87 8.32 9.21
CA ALA A 177 20.70 6.87 9.21
C ALA A 177 19.21 6.45 9.27
N MET A 178 18.42 7.11 10.13
CA MET A 178 16.96 6.92 10.21
C MET A 178 16.23 7.32 8.92
N GLN A 179 16.66 8.40 8.26
CA GLN A 179 16.12 8.80 6.95
C GLN A 179 16.46 7.78 5.85
N LEU A 180 17.70 7.25 5.82
CA LEU A 180 18.12 6.22 4.86
C LEU A 180 17.36 4.90 5.05
N GLU A 181 17.13 4.47 6.30
CA GLU A 181 16.27 3.32 6.61
C GLU A 181 14.84 3.52 6.13
N SER A 182 14.37 4.76 6.04
CA SER A 182 13.05 5.12 5.48
C SER A 182 12.99 5.09 3.94
N THR A 183 14.09 4.84 3.23
CA THR A 183 14.08 4.69 1.75
C THR A 183 13.70 3.28 1.26
N LEU A 184 13.54 2.31 2.17
CA LEU A 184 13.12 0.94 1.85
C LEU A 184 11.61 0.82 1.78
N PHE A 185 11.05 1.04 0.60
CA PHE A 185 9.63 0.88 0.31
C PHE A 185 9.31 -0.59 -0.02
N GLY A 186 8.52 -1.26 0.82
CA GLY A 186 8.15 -2.67 0.65
C GLY A 186 6.68 -2.85 0.24
N VAL A 187 6.44 -3.64 -0.80
CA VAL A 187 5.11 -4.10 -1.22
C VAL A 187 5.07 -5.62 -1.23
N LEU A 188 4.22 -6.20 -0.40
CA LEU A 188 3.98 -7.64 -0.30
C LEU A 188 2.61 -7.96 -0.91
N VAL A 189 2.59 -8.85 -1.91
CA VAL A 189 1.34 -9.36 -2.48
C VAL A 189 1.16 -10.83 -2.08
N ILE A 190 -0.03 -11.18 -1.62
CA ILE A 190 -0.41 -12.54 -1.19
C ILE A 190 -1.60 -13.03 -2.02
N GLN A 191 -1.47 -14.23 -2.60
CA GLN A 191 -2.54 -14.87 -3.38
C GLN A 191 -3.51 -15.59 -2.45
N ILE A 192 -4.80 -15.26 -2.53
CA ILE A 192 -5.79 -15.78 -1.58
C ILE A 192 -6.16 -17.24 -1.88
N LYS A 193 -6.42 -17.61 -3.15
CA LYS A 193 -6.94 -18.95 -3.46
C LYS A 193 -6.01 -20.10 -3.04
N PRO A 194 -4.69 -20.06 -3.28
CA PRO A 194 -3.80 -21.16 -2.87
C PRO A 194 -3.74 -21.31 -1.34
N GLN A 195 -3.82 -20.20 -0.61
CA GLN A 195 -3.85 -20.22 0.86
C GLN A 195 -5.21 -20.74 1.37
N LEU A 196 -6.31 -20.35 0.73
CA LEU A 196 -7.66 -20.82 1.04
C LEU A 196 -7.81 -22.34 0.82
N GLU A 197 -7.22 -22.90 -0.24
CA GLU A 197 -7.14 -24.36 -0.45
C GLU A 197 -6.41 -25.05 0.72
N LYS A 198 -5.23 -24.53 1.10
CA LYS A 198 -4.41 -25.05 2.20
C LYS A 198 -5.15 -25.01 3.54
N VAL A 199 -5.82 -23.91 3.86
CA VAL A 199 -6.58 -23.71 5.12
C VAL A 199 -7.76 -24.67 5.25
N LEU A 200 -8.42 -25.00 4.13
CA LEU A 200 -9.58 -25.88 4.07
C LEU A 200 -9.22 -27.38 3.91
N ASN A 201 -7.92 -27.74 3.94
CA ASN A 201 -7.41 -29.09 3.67
C ASN A 201 -7.77 -29.64 2.26
N LEU A 202 -7.96 -28.73 1.30
CA LEU A 202 -8.25 -29.04 -0.10
C LEU A 202 -6.96 -29.25 -0.91
N PRO A 203 -6.91 -30.21 -1.86
CA PRO A 203 -5.82 -30.32 -2.83
C PRO A 203 -5.65 -29.06 -3.68
N ALA A 204 -4.46 -28.88 -4.26
CA ALA A 204 -4.18 -27.78 -5.17
C ALA A 204 -5.14 -27.75 -6.38
N ASP A 205 -5.58 -26.55 -6.73
CA ASP A 205 -6.45 -26.20 -7.87
C ASP A 205 -7.89 -26.71 -7.77
N SER A 206 -8.30 -27.19 -6.58
CA SER A 206 -9.68 -27.54 -6.24
C SER A 206 -10.64 -26.35 -6.38
N LEU A 207 -10.20 -25.14 -6.01
CA LEU A 207 -11.06 -23.94 -6.05
C LEU A 207 -11.04 -23.22 -7.39
N THR A 208 -10.11 -23.56 -8.29
CA THR A 208 -9.93 -22.91 -9.60
C THR A 208 -11.18 -22.99 -10.51
N LYS A 209 -12.04 -24.01 -10.31
CA LYS A 209 -13.33 -24.16 -11.02
C LYS A 209 -14.54 -23.68 -10.19
N GLU A 210 -14.37 -23.49 -8.88
CA GLU A 210 -15.46 -23.31 -7.91
C GLU A 210 -15.64 -21.83 -7.57
N ILE A 211 -15.99 -21.04 -8.60
CA ILE A 211 -16.11 -19.58 -8.53
C ILE A 211 -17.10 -19.14 -7.45
N LYS A 212 -18.31 -19.74 -7.42
CA LYS A 212 -19.34 -19.36 -6.44
C LYS A 212 -18.88 -19.67 -5.01
N LEU A 213 -18.37 -20.89 -4.76
CA LEU A 213 -17.84 -21.29 -3.46
C LEU A 213 -16.71 -20.35 -2.99
N THR A 214 -15.83 -19.92 -3.89
CA THR A 214 -14.76 -18.96 -3.58
C THR A 214 -15.31 -17.58 -3.18
N GLN A 215 -16.38 -17.11 -3.84
CA GLN A 215 -17.08 -15.87 -3.48
C GLN A 215 -17.84 -16.01 -2.15
N ASP A 216 -18.55 -17.13 -1.96
CA ASP A 216 -19.28 -17.47 -0.74
C ASP A 216 -18.31 -17.48 0.47
N LEU A 217 -17.18 -18.21 0.38
CA LEU A 217 -16.13 -18.26 1.40
C LEU A 217 -15.55 -16.87 1.72
N MET A 218 -15.22 -16.08 0.70
CA MET A 218 -14.72 -14.71 0.88
C MET A 218 -15.73 -13.80 1.60
N GLN A 219 -17.03 -14.03 1.42
CA GLN A 219 -18.08 -13.31 2.14
C GLN A 219 -18.13 -13.73 3.62
N LEU A 220 -18.04 -15.04 3.90
CA LEU A 220 -18.07 -15.59 5.26
C LEU A 220 -16.87 -15.12 6.11
N PHE A 221 -15.68 -14.98 5.51
CA PHE A 221 -14.50 -14.47 6.23
C PHE A 221 -14.52 -12.95 6.44
N ILE A 222 -14.93 -12.16 5.43
CA ILE A 222 -14.81 -10.68 5.49
C ILE A 222 -16.00 -10.02 6.20
N GLU A 223 -17.23 -10.49 5.96
CA GLU A 223 -18.43 -9.84 6.52
C GLU A 223 -18.97 -10.52 7.78
N TYR A 224 -18.67 -11.81 7.97
CA TYR A 224 -19.19 -12.61 9.09
C TYR A 224 -18.10 -13.12 10.05
N GLN A 225 -16.81 -12.84 9.76
CA GLN A 225 -15.65 -13.21 10.58
C GLN A 225 -15.65 -14.67 11.07
N ILE A 226 -16.16 -15.60 10.24
CA ILE A 226 -16.33 -17.01 10.63
C ILE A 226 -14.97 -17.72 10.67
N PRO A 227 -14.56 -18.35 11.79
CA PRO A 227 -13.30 -19.09 11.87
C PRO A 227 -13.20 -20.19 10.82
N SER A 228 -12.04 -20.30 10.17
CA SER A 228 -11.85 -21.20 9.02
C SER A 228 -11.87 -22.69 9.38
N ASP A 229 -11.66 -23.05 10.64
CA ASP A 229 -11.81 -24.42 11.14
C ASP A 229 -13.22 -24.97 10.91
N LEU A 230 -14.27 -24.18 11.14
CA LEU A 230 -15.68 -24.56 10.97
C LEU A 230 -16.05 -24.87 9.51
N LEU A 231 -15.26 -24.40 8.56
CA LEU A 231 -15.47 -24.56 7.12
C LEU A 231 -14.48 -25.56 6.49
N SER A 232 -13.43 -25.95 7.22
CA SER A 232 -12.38 -26.84 6.74
C SER A 232 -12.82 -28.30 6.67
N PHE A 233 -12.15 -29.09 5.83
CA PHE A 233 -12.34 -30.55 5.79
C PHE A 233 -11.51 -31.21 6.92
N ASP A 234 -12.19 -31.85 7.86
CA ASP A 234 -11.65 -32.42 9.10
C ASP A 234 -11.32 -33.91 9.04
N GLY A 235 -11.79 -34.61 7.99
CA GLY A 235 -11.72 -36.07 7.88
C GLY A 235 -13.11 -36.67 7.75
N GLY A 236 -13.91 -36.11 6.82
CA GLY A 236 -15.34 -36.35 6.74
C GLY A 236 -15.74 -37.83 6.69
N ILE A 237 -16.78 -38.15 7.46
CA ILE A 237 -17.53 -39.39 7.35
C ILE A 237 -18.29 -39.37 6.00
N GLY A 238 -18.22 -40.46 5.25
CA GLY A 238 -18.95 -40.62 3.98
C GLY A 238 -20.45 -40.73 4.19
N ALA A 239 -21.22 -40.64 3.10
CA ALA A 239 -22.69 -40.69 3.15
C ALA A 239 -23.25 -41.96 3.83
N ASP A 240 -22.49 -43.05 3.81
CA ASP A 240 -22.85 -44.36 4.41
C ASP A 240 -22.42 -44.51 5.88
N GLY A 241 -21.91 -43.46 6.53
CA GLY A 241 -21.47 -43.49 7.93
C GLY A 241 -20.07 -44.07 8.18
N ALA A 242 -19.31 -44.38 7.12
CA ALA A 242 -17.93 -44.86 7.19
C ALA A 242 -16.90 -43.74 7.06
N GLU A 243 -15.78 -43.83 7.78
CA GLU A 243 -14.63 -42.92 7.65
C GLU A 243 -14.05 -42.99 6.22
N LEU A 244 -13.91 -41.84 5.54
CA LEU A 244 -13.40 -41.82 4.17
C LEU A 244 -11.88 -42.06 4.13
N VAL A 245 -11.48 -43.30 3.91
CA VAL A 245 -10.09 -43.65 3.62
C VAL A 245 -9.70 -43.09 2.24
N ALA A 246 -8.80 -42.10 2.23
CA ALA A 246 -8.33 -41.37 1.04
C ALA A 246 -9.45 -40.67 0.23
N PRO A 247 -10.12 -39.63 0.80
CA PRO A 247 -11.24 -38.94 0.17
C PRO A 247 -10.79 -38.17 -1.08
N SER A 248 -11.56 -38.30 -2.17
CA SER A 248 -11.27 -37.66 -3.44
C SER A 248 -11.47 -36.14 -3.39
N VAL A 249 -11.00 -35.45 -4.43
CA VAL A 249 -11.19 -33.99 -4.58
C VAL A 249 -12.68 -33.63 -4.55
N SER A 250 -13.55 -34.47 -5.15
CA SER A 250 -14.99 -34.24 -5.21
C SER A 250 -15.65 -34.37 -3.83
N ASP A 251 -15.21 -35.33 -3.02
CA ASP A 251 -15.83 -35.61 -1.72
C ASP A 251 -15.51 -34.50 -0.71
N ARG A 252 -14.24 -34.06 -0.69
CA ARG A 252 -13.80 -32.92 0.14
C ARG A 252 -14.53 -31.63 -0.24
N LEU A 253 -14.65 -31.34 -1.55
CA LEU A 253 -15.42 -30.20 -2.03
C LEU A 253 -16.91 -30.33 -1.70
N GLY A 254 -17.48 -31.55 -1.70
CA GLY A 254 -18.85 -31.81 -1.28
C GLY A 254 -19.10 -31.45 0.19
N VAL A 255 -18.22 -31.90 1.09
CA VAL A 255 -18.29 -31.58 2.53
C VAL A 255 -18.14 -30.07 2.78
N VAL A 256 -17.12 -29.42 2.20
CA VAL A 256 -16.91 -27.97 2.35
C VAL A 256 -18.09 -27.17 1.79
N LYS A 257 -18.68 -27.58 0.66
CA LYS A 257 -19.92 -26.97 0.13
C LYS A 257 -21.11 -27.17 1.08
N GLY A 258 -21.20 -28.32 1.74
CA GLY A 258 -22.19 -28.59 2.78
C GLY A 258 -22.06 -27.63 3.97
N HIS A 259 -20.85 -27.47 4.50
CA HIS A 259 -20.57 -26.56 5.63
C HIS A 259 -20.87 -25.10 5.26
N VAL A 260 -20.37 -24.62 4.12
CA VAL A 260 -20.64 -23.26 3.61
C VAL A 260 -22.14 -23.04 3.40
N LYS A 261 -22.87 -24.02 2.82
CA LYS A 261 -24.31 -23.90 2.64
C LYS A 261 -25.05 -23.82 3.98
N ALA A 262 -24.74 -24.67 4.95
CA ALA A 262 -25.39 -24.65 6.26
C ALA A 262 -25.21 -23.29 6.97
N MET A 263 -24.03 -22.68 6.87
CA MET A 263 -23.79 -21.32 7.39
C MET A 263 -24.56 -20.26 6.60
N GLN A 264 -24.65 -20.36 5.27
CA GLN A 264 -25.45 -19.43 4.46
C GLN A 264 -26.95 -19.54 4.73
N ASP A 265 -27.50 -20.75 4.81
CA ASP A 265 -28.92 -21.01 5.09
C ASP A 265 -29.30 -20.44 6.48
N MET A 266 -28.43 -20.59 7.49
CA MET A 266 -28.60 -19.99 8.82
C MET A 266 -28.56 -18.45 8.80
N ILE A 267 -27.54 -17.86 8.17
CA ILE A 267 -27.40 -16.40 8.05
C ILE A 267 -28.59 -15.79 7.29
N GLN A 268 -29.11 -16.49 6.28
CA GLN A 268 -30.28 -16.05 5.53
C GLN A 268 -31.54 -16.09 6.40
N GLY A 269 -31.75 -17.15 7.18
CA GLY A 269 -32.85 -17.23 8.15
C GLY A 269 -32.86 -16.06 9.14
N SER A 270 -31.71 -15.74 9.75
CA SER A 270 -31.60 -14.61 10.69
C SER A 270 -31.86 -13.25 10.03
N LYS A 271 -31.46 -13.06 8.76
CA LYS A 271 -31.78 -11.84 7.99
C LYS A 271 -33.27 -11.74 7.67
N GLU A 272 -33.91 -12.85 7.31
CA GLU A 272 -35.35 -12.89 7.03
C GLU A 272 -36.17 -12.61 8.29
N GLU A 273 -35.72 -13.08 9.45
CA GLU A 273 -36.28 -12.73 10.76
C GLU A 273 -36.08 -11.24 11.11
N GLU A 274 -34.87 -10.67 10.98
CA GLU A 274 -34.62 -9.23 11.22
C GLU A 274 -35.48 -8.33 10.30
N VAL A 275 -35.65 -8.72 9.03
CA VAL A 275 -36.48 -8.00 8.06
C VAL A 275 -37.98 -8.16 8.39
N ALA A 276 -38.42 -9.35 8.82
CA ALA A 276 -39.80 -9.56 9.27
C ALA A 276 -40.12 -8.76 10.53
N ASP A 277 -39.18 -8.68 11.48
CA ASP A 277 -39.32 -7.91 12.72
C ASP A 277 -39.33 -6.40 12.44
N ARG A 278 -38.43 -5.86 11.60
CA ARG A 278 -38.53 -4.46 11.15
C ARG A 278 -39.83 -4.16 10.42
N ARG A 279 -40.35 -5.09 9.59
CA ARG A 279 -41.66 -4.94 8.95
C ARG A 279 -42.79 -4.88 9.98
N ARG A 280 -42.82 -5.78 10.96
CA ARG A 280 -43.82 -5.76 12.06
C ARG A 280 -43.73 -4.47 12.88
N GLN A 281 -42.52 -4.01 13.22
CA GLN A 281 -42.31 -2.73 13.92
C GLN A 281 -42.81 -1.53 13.11
N HIS A 282 -42.47 -1.44 11.82
CA HIS A 282 -42.96 -0.38 10.95
C HIS A 282 -44.48 -0.42 10.78
N GLN A 283 -45.08 -1.60 10.65
CA GLN A 283 -46.53 -1.77 10.50
C GLN A 283 -47.29 -1.47 11.80
N PHE A 284 -46.67 -1.66 12.96
CA PHE A 284 -47.22 -1.25 14.26
C PHE A 284 -47.11 0.27 14.49
N LEU A 285 -46.03 0.91 14.02
CA LEU A 285 -45.82 2.35 14.13
C LEU A 285 -46.61 3.17 13.09
N HIS A 286 -46.93 2.58 11.94
CA HIS A 286 -47.63 3.23 10.83
C HIS A 286 -48.79 2.36 10.31
N PRO A 287 -49.87 2.15 11.11
CA PRO A 287 -50.98 1.29 10.74
C PRO A 287 -51.79 1.78 9.52
N ASP A 288 -51.89 3.11 9.34
CA ASP A 288 -52.64 3.73 8.24
C ASP A 288 -51.78 4.00 6.98
N ALA A 289 -50.51 3.56 6.95
CA ALA A 289 -49.70 3.67 5.74
C ALA A 289 -50.19 2.64 4.70
N PRO A 290 -50.69 3.07 3.53
CA PRO A 290 -51.22 2.14 2.54
C PRO A 290 -50.12 1.21 2.04
N GLU A 291 -50.38 -0.11 2.05
CA GLU A 291 -49.47 -1.08 1.45
C GLU A 291 -49.29 -0.73 -0.04
N CYS A 292 -48.12 -0.18 -0.39
CA CYS A 292 -47.75 0.11 -1.77
C CYS A 292 -47.40 -1.18 -2.51
N LYS A 293 -48.42 -2.04 -2.68
CA LYS A 293 -48.42 -3.20 -3.54
C LYS A 293 -48.17 -2.71 -4.96
N ARG A 294 -46.93 -2.87 -5.44
CA ARG A 294 -46.57 -2.69 -6.85
C ARG A 294 -47.23 -3.79 -7.67
N ALA A 295 -48.53 -3.63 -7.91
CA ALA A 295 -49.30 -4.43 -8.83
C ALA A 295 -48.75 -4.17 -10.24
N VAL A 296 -47.82 -5.03 -10.67
CA VAL A 296 -47.49 -5.20 -12.09
C VAL A 296 -48.62 -6.00 -12.70
N SER A 297 -49.78 -5.37 -12.84
CA SER A 297 -50.97 -5.97 -13.45
C SER A 297 -50.90 -5.81 -14.96
N GLU A 298 -50.81 -6.93 -15.66
CA GLU A 298 -50.99 -7.00 -17.10
C GLU A 298 -52.41 -6.54 -17.45
N ALA A 299 -52.53 -5.39 -18.11
CA ALA A 299 -53.81 -4.80 -18.53
C ALA A 299 -53.74 -4.45 -20.02
N PHE A 300 -53.55 -5.47 -20.85
CA PHE A 300 -53.33 -5.33 -22.30
C PHE A 300 -54.63 -5.61 -23.09
N SER A 301 -55.61 -4.70 -23.01
CA SER A 301 -56.76 -4.64 -23.94
C SER A 301 -57.59 -3.37 -23.75
N ASP A 302 -58.21 -2.90 -24.84
CA ASP A 302 -59.37 -2.01 -24.89
C ASP A 302 -59.31 -0.65 -24.15
N PHE A 303 -58.62 0.29 -24.77
CA PHE A 303 -59.36 1.50 -25.18
C PHE A 303 -59.02 1.90 -26.63
N SER A 304 -60.05 2.20 -27.42
CA SER A 304 -59.94 2.38 -28.87
C SER A 304 -59.33 3.73 -29.24
N CYS A 305 -58.38 3.73 -30.18
CA CYS A 305 -57.99 4.93 -30.90
C CYS A 305 -59.19 5.57 -31.62
N ARG A 306 -59.26 6.90 -31.64
CA ARG A 306 -60.02 7.65 -32.64
C ARG A 306 -59.22 8.87 -33.05
N ASP A 307 -59.23 9.15 -34.34
CA ASP A 307 -58.34 10.10 -35.02
C ASP A 307 -58.68 11.58 -34.76
N GLU A 308 -57.86 12.44 -35.41
CA GLU A 308 -57.99 13.89 -35.58
C GLU A 308 -57.59 14.74 -34.34
N ALA A 309 -56.68 15.72 -34.45
CA ALA A 309 -55.85 16.15 -35.58
C ALA A 309 -54.52 16.77 -35.10
N CYS A 310 -53.57 16.96 -36.02
CA CYS A 310 -52.32 17.68 -35.77
C CYS A 310 -52.46 19.12 -36.30
N ASP A 311 -52.10 20.15 -35.53
CA ASP A 311 -51.72 21.45 -36.11
C ASP A 311 -50.81 22.29 -35.19
N ASP A 312 -50.25 23.36 -35.78
CA ASP A 312 -48.99 24.04 -35.43
C ASP A 312 -49.05 25.12 -34.29
N ALA A 313 -47.98 25.90 -34.16
CA ALA A 313 -47.88 27.26 -33.60
C ALA A 313 -47.61 27.51 -32.09
N LYS A 314 -46.33 27.37 -31.72
CA LYS A 314 -45.47 28.39 -31.07
C LYS A 314 -46.04 29.38 -30.01
N VAL A 315 -45.41 29.30 -28.82
CA VAL A 315 -44.74 30.39 -28.06
C VAL A 315 -45.57 31.36 -27.17
N ALA A 316 -45.07 31.47 -25.92
CA ALA A 316 -45.19 32.55 -24.91
C ALA A 316 -46.34 32.51 -23.86
N ASP A 317 -45.94 32.92 -22.64
CA ASP A 317 -46.67 33.22 -21.39
C ASP A 317 -47.74 32.25 -20.86
N CYS A 318 -47.50 31.76 -19.62
CA CYS A 318 -48.15 32.33 -18.43
C CYS A 318 -47.55 31.76 -17.13
N ASP A 319 -47.26 32.65 -16.18
CA ASP A 319 -46.93 32.34 -14.78
C ASP A 319 -48.21 32.37 -13.90
N LEU A 320 -48.10 32.07 -12.59
CA LEU A 320 -49.09 32.38 -11.51
C LEU A 320 -50.49 31.69 -11.61
N LEU A 321 -50.95 30.81 -10.70
CA LEU A 321 -51.11 31.01 -9.24
C LEU A 321 -51.65 29.75 -8.49
N ASP A 322 -51.56 29.82 -7.16
CA ASP A 322 -52.07 28.91 -6.11
C ASP A 322 -53.49 28.31 -6.25
N MET A 323 -53.69 27.13 -5.64
CA MET A 323 -54.67 27.02 -4.55
C MET A 323 -54.30 25.91 -3.53
N ASP A 324 -54.40 26.23 -2.24
CA ASP A 324 -53.98 25.41 -1.09
C ASP A 324 -55.19 24.81 -0.31
N ALA A 325 -54.87 24.07 0.75
CA ALA A 325 -55.65 23.76 1.95
C ALA A 325 -56.57 22.52 1.95
N CYS A 326 -56.21 21.57 2.82
CA CYS A 326 -57.10 21.20 3.93
C CYS A 326 -56.31 20.54 5.09
N ALA A 327 -56.38 21.09 6.32
CA ALA A 327 -55.65 20.57 7.48
C ALA A 327 -56.38 20.84 8.82
N PHE A 328 -56.45 19.82 9.70
CA PHE A 328 -56.85 19.90 11.12
C PHE A 328 -56.40 18.59 11.84
N ALA A 329 -55.89 18.54 13.08
CA ALA A 329 -55.20 19.53 13.93
C ALA A 329 -54.51 18.86 15.16
N ALA A 330 -53.47 19.50 15.71
CA ALA A 330 -53.04 19.71 17.14
C ALA A 330 -53.33 18.64 18.26
N PRO A 331 -52.53 18.54 19.38
CA PRO A 331 -51.77 19.62 20.05
C PRO A 331 -50.33 19.31 20.56
N VAL A 332 -49.34 20.23 20.46
CA VAL A 332 -48.92 21.32 21.38
C VAL A 332 -48.28 20.92 22.74
N MET A 333 -46.96 21.19 22.88
CA MET A 333 -46.24 21.95 23.96
C MET A 333 -44.72 21.59 23.95
N ARG A 334 -43.71 22.47 24.16
CA ARG A 334 -43.62 23.95 24.22
C ARG A 334 -42.13 24.40 24.22
N SER A 335 -41.83 25.59 23.69
CA SER A 335 -40.75 26.52 24.12
C SER A 335 -39.26 26.14 23.89
N CYS A 336 -38.33 27.05 23.51
CA CYS A 336 -38.43 28.43 22.96
C CYS A 336 -37.04 28.86 22.43
N ALA A 337 -37.00 29.60 21.31
CA ALA A 337 -35.88 30.46 20.89
C ALA A 337 -36.46 31.57 19.99
N PHE A 338 -35.87 32.78 19.98
CA PHE A 338 -36.43 33.93 19.27
C PHE A 338 -35.36 34.76 18.54
N GLU A 339 -35.76 35.21 17.34
CA GLU A 339 -35.26 36.19 16.36
C GLU A 339 -34.23 37.24 16.87
N ALA A 340 -33.15 37.63 16.15
CA ALA A 340 -33.03 38.18 14.77
C ALA A 340 -33.58 39.63 14.63
N PRO A 341 -33.27 40.44 13.58
CA PRO A 341 -32.31 40.31 12.46
C PRO A 341 -31.07 41.25 12.68
N MET A 342 -30.45 42.08 11.80
CA MET A 342 -30.63 42.53 10.40
C MET A 342 -29.30 43.12 9.81
N GLU A 343 -29.35 43.75 8.63
CA GLU A 343 -28.24 44.37 7.85
C GLU A 343 -28.17 45.93 8.07
N ALA A 344 -27.35 46.79 7.41
CA ALA A 344 -26.48 46.67 6.22
C ALA A 344 -25.34 47.73 6.11
N CYS A 345 -24.32 47.40 5.30
CA CYS A 345 -23.52 48.24 4.38
C CYS A 345 -23.07 49.69 4.72
N SER A 346 -21.75 49.94 4.75
CA SER A 346 -21.07 51.05 4.02
C SER A 346 -19.52 50.99 4.11
N THR A 347 -18.83 51.63 3.15
CA THR A 347 -17.36 51.79 2.99
C THR A 347 -17.02 53.31 2.88
N PRO A 348 -15.79 53.85 2.58
CA PRO A 348 -14.50 53.22 2.19
C PRO A 348 -13.17 53.90 2.68
N MET A 349 -12.01 53.35 2.25
CA MET A 349 -10.63 53.94 2.23
C MET A 349 -9.95 54.21 3.60
N VAL A 350 -8.62 54.45 3.76
CA VAL A 350 -7.49 54.77 2.83
C VAL A 350 -6.14 54.13 3.29
N GLU A 351 -5.07 54.43 2.54
CA GLU A 351 -3.59 54.34 2.74
C GLU A 351 -2.99 54.49 4.16
N ALA A 352 -1.69 54.24 4.46
CA ALA A 352 -0.62 53.40 3.87
C ALA A 352 0.69 53.52 4.72
N CYS A 353 1.76 52.80 4.31
CA CYS A 353 3.20 53.07 4.52
C CYS A 353 3.92 52.82 5.87
N GLU A 354 5.03 52.06 5.72
CA GLU A 354 6.37 52.22 6.33
C GLU A 354 6.66 51.95 7.82
N ALA A 355 7.89 51.47 8.06
CA ALA A 355 8.52 51.24 9.37
C ALA A 355 9.60 52.32 9.64
N PRO A 356 10.16 52.40 10.86
CA PRO A 356 11.52 51.84 10.97
C PRO A 356 11.91 51.25 12.35
N ILE A 357 13.11 50.69 12.37
CA ILE A 357 13.91 50.21 13.52
C ILE A 357 14.32 51.38 14.42
N MET A 358 14.42 51.18 15.75
CA MET A 358 15.51 51.72 16.62
C MET A 358 15.59 50.95 17.96
N ASP A 359 16.77 51.01 18.61
CA ASP A 359 17.19 50.27 19.80
C ASP A 359 17.52 51.24 20.96
N ALA A 360 17.21 50.88 22.23
CA ALA A 360 17.79 51.49 23.44
C ALA A 360 17.39 50.82 24.78
N CYS A 361 18.41 50.60 25.63
CA CYS A 361 18.42 50.76 27.09
C CYS A 361 17.39 50.06 28.01
N ALA A 362 17.85 48.93 28.54
CA ALA A 362 17.66 48.39 29.89
C ALA A 362 17.02 49.28 30.99
N LEU A 363 16.14 48.65 31.78
CA LEU A 363 15.86 48.98 33.18
C LEU A 363 15.62 47.68 33.96
N GLU A 364 16.43 47.40 34.98
CA GLU A 364 16.22 46.24 35.87
C GLU A 364 15.12 46.53 36.91
N ALA A 365 14.33 45.50 37.26
CA ALA A 365 13.41 45.51 38.39
C ALA A 365 13.57 44.21 39.20
N PRO A 366 13.53 44.25 40.56
CA PRO A 366 14.04 43.17 41.40
C PRO A 366 13.08 41.98 41.54
N MET A 367 13.65 40.77 41.57
CA MET A 367 12.91 39.53 41.83
C MET A 367 12.50 39.39 43.31
N PRO A 368 11.30 38.86 43.62
CA PRO A 368 10.90 38.58 44.99
C PRO A 368 11.66 37.38 45.58
N ARG A 369 11.99 37.45 46.88
CA ARG A 369 12.65 36.35 47.61
C ARG A 369 11.75 35.12 47.73
N ALA A 370 12.22 33.98 47.25
CA ALA A 370 11.63 32.68 47.58
C ALA A 370 11.97 32.25 49.02
N VAL A 371 11.06 31.52 49.67
CA VAL A 371 11.22 30.95 51.01
C VAL A 371 11.94 29.59 50.90
N PRO A 372 12.92 29.26 51.76
CA PRO A 372 13.63 27.98 51.69
C PRO A 372 12.72 26.79 52.04
N ALA A 373 12.81 25.73 51.25
CA ALA A 373 12.10 24.46 51.49
C ALA A 373 12.81 23.61 52.58
N PRO A 374 12.07 22.76 53.31
CA PRO A 374 12.66 21.85 54.31
C PRO A 374 13.50 20.74 53.66
N PRO A 375 14.50 20.17 54.39
CA PRO A 375 15.43 19.18 53.84
C PRO A 375 14.77 17.81 53.59
N ALA A 376 15.26 17.11 52.56
CA ALA A 376 14.83 15.75 52.23
C ALA A 376 15.36 14.70 53.22
N PRO A 377 14.62 13.60 53.48
CA PRO A 377 15.08 12.51 54.34
C PRO A 377 16.21 11.70 53.69
N ALA A 378 17.09 11.13 54.53
CA ALA A 378 18.26 10.36 54.08
C ALA A 378 17.88 8.96 53.52
N PRO A 379 18.71 8.36 52.64
CA PRO A 379 18.45 7.04 52.09
C PRO A 379 18.50 5.93 53.16
N ALA A 380 17.47 5.08 53.21
CA ALA A 380 17.48 3.87 54.03
C ALA A 380 18.37 2.79 53.40
N ALA A 381 19.17 2.09 54.22
CA ALA A 381 20.04 1.01 53.75
C ALA A 381 19.23 -0.20 53.28
N GLN A 382 19.45 -0.65 52.05
CA GLN A 382 18.87 -1.89 51.52
C GLN A 382 19.65 -3.11 52.02
N GLN A 383 18.92 -4.16 52.41
CA GLN A 383 19.50 -5.43 52.83
C GLN A 383 19.91 -6.28 51.61
N PRO A 384 20.97 -7.12 51.70
CA PRO A 384 21.39 -7.97 50.58
C PRO A 384 20.34 -9.02 50.23
N GLN A 385 19.99 -9.16 48.95
CA GLN A 385 19.21 -10.29 48.44
C GLN A 385 20.10 -11.53 48.25
N PRO A 386 19.59 -12.75 48.50
CA PRO A 386 20.36 -13.98 48.36
C PRO A 386 20.60 -14.36 46.88
N ALA A 387 21.76 -14.96 46.60
CA ALA A 387 22.16 -15.36 45.26
C ALA A 387 21.39 -16.63 44.76
N PRO A 388 21.08 -16.73 43.45
CA PRO A 388 20.58 -17.97 42.86
C PRO A 388 21.61 -19.11 42.94
N ALA A 389 21.17 -20.30 43.34
CA ALA A 389 22.04 -21.47 43.46
C ALA A 389 22.35 -22.09 42.09
N ALA A 390 23.61 -22.47 41.86
CA ALA A 390 24.03 -23.19 40.67
C ALA A 390 23.86 -24.70 40.84
N GLN A 391 23.03 -25.34 40.00
CA GLN A 391 22.91 -26.80 39.92
C GLN A 391 22.95 -27.31 38.47
N GLN A 392 24.19 -27.61 38.04
CA GLN A 392 24.58 -28.79 37.26
C GLN A 392 23.69 -29.23 36.07
N GLN A 393 24.11 -28.89 34.86
CA GLN A 393 23.79 -29.68 33.66
C GLN A 393 24.69 -30.94 33.61
N PRO A 394 24.14 -32.15 33.40
CA PRO A 394 24.94 -33.33 33.07
C PRO A 394 25.46 -33.25 31.63
N ALA A 395 26.77 -33.36 31.43
CA ALA A 395 27.36 -33.45 30.10
C ALA A 395 27.37 -34.90 29.59
N THR A 396 26.65 -35.18 28.49
CA THR A 396 26.76 -36.43 27.73
C THR A 396 27.08 -36.12 26.27
N ALA A 397 28.36 -36.12 25.93
CA ALA A 397 28.80 -36.05 24.54
C ALA A 397 28.51 -37.38 23.83
N SER A 398 27.83 -37.32 22.68
CA SER A 398 27.92 -38.36 21.66
C SER A 398 28.23 -37.70 20.31
N ALA A 399 29.32 -38.11 19.67
CA ALA A 399 29.86 -37.44 18.49
C ALA A 399 29.15 -37.93 17.21
N GLY A 400 27.97 -37.37 16.93
CA GLY A 400 27.32 -37.51 15.64
C GLY A 400 27.95 -36.58 14.60
N ALA A 401 28.81 -37.09 13.73
CA ALA A 401 29.43 -36.33 12.65
C ALA A 401 28.46 -36.05 11.48
N GLY A 402 27.36 -35.34 11.77
CA GLY A 402 26.49 -34.76 10.76
C GLY A 402 27.19 -33.58 10.08
N GLN A 403 27.16 -33.54 8.75
CA GLN A 403 27.74 -32.42 8.01
C GLN A 403 26.96 -31.15 8.32
N ALA A 404 27.64 -30.15 8.90
CA ALA A 404 27.11 -28.80 9.00
C ALA A 404 27.01 -28.20 7.59
N VAL A 405 25.86 -28.36 6.95
CA VAL A 405 25.49 -27.57 5.78
C VAL A 405 25.51 -26.12 6.25
N ALA A 406 26.39 -25.31 5.68
CA ALA A 406 26.45 -23.90 6.02
C ALA A 406 25.13 -23.24 5.62
N GLU A 407 24.39 -22.73 6.60
CA GLU A 407 23.25 -21.84 6.33
C GLU A 407 23.80 -20.57 5.68
N GLU A 408 23.67 -20.46 4.36
CA GLU A 408 23.97 -19.24 3.64
C GLU A 408 23.12 -18.10 4.21
N ALA A 409 23.78 -17.11 4.80
CA ALA A 409 23.12 -16.05 5.56
C ALA A 409 22.10 -15.31 4.71
N ALA A 410 20.88 -15.14 5.25
CA ALA A 410 19.79 -14.46 4.57
C ALA A 410 20.19 -13.03 4.14
N VAL A 411 19.84 -12.67 2.90
CA VAL A 411 20.17 -11.36 2.33
C VAL A 411 19.46 -10.26 3.12
N ASP A 412 20.24 -9.49 3.86
CA ASP A 412 19.74 -8.42 4.73
C ASP A 412 19.54 -7.12 3.94
N TYR A 413 18.31 -6.93 3.43
CA TYR A 413 17.94 -5.75 2.66
C TYR A 413 18.05 -4.43 3.46
N THR A 414 18.08 -4.45 4.80
CA THR A 414 18.25 -3.22 5.62
C THR A 414 19.61 -2.55 5.42
N LYS A 415 20.61 -3.30 4.90
CA LYS A 415 21.93 -2.78 4.57
C LYS A 415 21.97 -2.03 3.23
N VAL A 416 21.02 -2.26 2.32
CA VAL A 416 21.05 -1.71 0.95
C VAL A 416 21.09 -0.18 0.89
N PRO A 417 20.31 0.60 1.68
CA PRO A 417 20.40 2.06 1.66
C PRO A 417 21.76 2.59 2.11
N LYS A 418 22.38 1.93 3.11
CA LYS A 418 23.68 2.33 3.67
C LYS A 418 24.83 1.97 2.72
N GLU A 419 24.72 0.86 2.00
CA GLU A 419 25.61 0.54 0.88
C GLU A 419 25.45 1.53 -0.27
N MET A 420 24.21 1.87 -0.64
CA MET A 420 23.92 2.81 -1.72
C MET A 420 24.47 4.21 -1.41
N ASP A 421 24.26 4.74 -0.20
CA ASP A 421 24.80 6.04 0.24
C ASP A 421 26.35 6.05 0.22
N ARG A 422 26.98 4.94 0.60
CA ARG A 422 28.44 4.74 0.50
C ARG A 422 28.94 4.74 -0.94
N GLN A 423 28.23 4.08 -1.86
CA GLN A 423 28.59 4.11 -3.28
C GLN A 423 28.33 5.50 -3.90
N PHE A 424 27.35 6.26 -3.42
CA PHE A 424 27.12 7.64 -3.84
C PHE A 424 28.29 8.55 -3.40
N GLU A 425 28.75 8.47 -2.15
CA GLU A 425 29.92 9.26 -1.70
C GLU A 425 31.17 8.96 -2.53
N ARG A 426 31.39 7.68 -2.83
CA ARG A 426 32.59 7.18 -3.53
C ARG A 426 32.59 7.43 -5.04
N LEU A 427 31.49 7.15 -5.73
CA LEU A 427 31.44 7.07 -7.21
C LEU A 427 30.73 8.25 -7.87
N ASP A 428 29.83 8.94 -7.16
CA ASP A 428 29.16 10.12 -7.73
C ASP A 428 30.01 11.38 -7.54
N VAL A 429 31.01 11.55 -8.42
CA VAL A 429 31.96 12.66 -8.40
C VAL A 429 31.26 14.02 -8.27
N ASP A 430 30.18 14.23 -9.03
CA ASP A 430 29.44 15.49 -9.09
C ASP A 430 28.50 15.75 -7.88
N GLY A 431 28.14 14.72 -7.09
CA GLY A 431 27.18 14.89 -5.99
C GLY A 431 25.75 15.22 -6.43
N CYS A 432 25.29 14.64 -7.55
CA CYS A 432 23.94 14.83 -8.10
C CYS A 432 22.92 13.81 -7.54
N LEU A 433 23.37 12.69 -6.96
CA LEU A 433 22.52 11.60 -6.48
C LEU A 433 21.96 11.82 -5.07
N ARG A 434 20.66 12.08 -5.00
CA ARG A 434 19.88 12.20 -3.75
C ARG A 434 19.11 10.91 -3.46
N PRO A 435 19.37 10.17 -2.36
CA PRO A 435 18.49 9.09 -1.93
C PRO A 435 17.04 9.60 -1.77
N THR A 436 16.05 8.81 -2.16
CA THR A 436 14.64 9.24 -2.22
C THR A 436 13.76 8.34 -1.36
N ILE A 437 13.06 8.94 -0.40
CA ILE A 437 12.03 8.31 0.42
C ILE A 437 10.72 8.32 -0.37
N ILE A 438 10.07 7.16 -0.44
CA ILE A 438 8.77 6.95 -1.08
C ILE A 438 7.72 6.66 0.00
N LYS A 439 6.62 7.40 0.01
CA LYS A 439 5.51 7.22 0.97
C LYS A 439 4.18 7.03 0.22
N PRO A 440 3.33 6.09 0.63
CA PRO A 440 1.93 6.12 0.23
C PRO A 440 1.28 7.42 0.71
N SER A 441 0.52 8.07 -0.17
CA SER A 441 -0.24 9.26 0.18
C SER A 441 -1.46 8.92 1.03
N ASP A 442 -2.01 9.91 1.74
CA ASP A 442 -3.15 9.75 2.66
C ASP A 442 -4.52 9.75 1.95
N VAL A 443 -4.55 9.74 0.62
CA VAL A 443 -5.77 9.64 -0.22
C VAL A 443 -5.54 8.60 -1.33
N TRP A 444 -6.35 7.53 -1.35
CA TRP A 444 -6.29 6.49 -2.40
C TRP A 444 -7.58 6.47 -3.23
N THR A 445 -7.51 5.87 -4.42
CA THR A 445 -8.67 5.64 -5.28
C THR A 445 -8.89 4.13 -5.45
N LYS A 446 -10.10 3.64 -5.14
CA LYS A 446 -10.51 2.26 -5.39
C LYS A 446 -11.68 2.24 -6.37
N ARG A 447 -11.48 1.65 -7.55
CA ARG A 447 -12.54 1.32 -8.51
C ARG A 447 -12.97 -0.12 -8.25
N ALA A 448 -14.26 -0.36 -8.02
CA ALA A 448 -14.80 -1.68 -7.68
C ALA A 448 -16.03 -2.07 -8.52
N GLN A 449 -16.15 -3.34 -8.90
CA GLN A 449 -17.28 -3.86 -9.68
C GLN A 449 -18.13 -4.84 -8.83
N LYS A 450 -19.13 -4.31 -8.11
CA LYS A 450 -19.94 -5.10 -7.14
C LYS A 450 -20.68 -6.29 -7.74
N ALA A 451 -21.02 -6.26 -9.03
CA ALA A 451 -21.64 -7.37 -9.74
C ALA A 451 -21.17 -7.38 -11.21
N LEU A 452 -21.18 -8.56 -11.85
CA LEU A 452 -20.53 -8.79 -13.16
C LEU A 452 -20.99 -7.87 -14.30
N LEU A 453 -22.24 -7.40 -14.24
CA LEU A 453 -22.86 -6.51 -15.23
C LEU A 453 -23.10 -5.09 -14.71
N ALA A 454 -22.75 -4.79 -13.45
CA ALA A 454 -22.91 -3.46 -12.87
C ALA A 454 -21.78 -2.53 -13.31
N SER A 455 -22.07 -1.24 -13.49
CA SER A 455 -21.06 -0.21 -13.76
C SER A 455 -20.03 -0.16 -12.62
N PRO A 456 -18.71 -0.10 -12.92
CA PRO A 456 -17.69 0.07 -11.89
C PRO A 456 -17.91 1.38 -11.11
N THR A 457 -17.98 1.27 -9.79
CA THR A 457 -18.06 2.44 -8.89
C THR A 457 -16.64 2.86 -8.53
N VAL A 458 -16.36 4.17 -8.48
CA VAL A 458 -15.09 4.71 -7.98
C VAL A 458 -15.34 5.33 -6.60
N SER A 459 -14.51 4.98 -5.63
CA SER A 459 -14.55 5.52 -4.27
C SER A 459 -13.16 5.99 -3.86
N THR A 460 -13.09 7.21 -3.31
CA THR A 460 -11.92 7.72 -2.60
C THR A 460 -11.83 7.06 -1.22
N LEU A 461 -10.63 6.73 -0.77
CA LEU A 461 -10.35 6.19 0.56
C LEU A 461 -9.42 7.16 1.29
N TYR A 462 -9.91 7.78 2.36
CA TYR A 462 -9.10 8.60 3.27
C TYR A 462 -8.59 7.73 4.43
N ILE A 463 -7.95 8.34 5.41
CA ILE A 463 -7.25 7.64 6.52
C ILE A 463 -8.16 6.63 7.24
N ASP A 464 -9.44 6.94 7.47
CA ASP A 464 -10.37 6.05 8.16
C ASP A 464 -10.83 4.87 7.28
N GLU A 465 -11.11 5.08 5.98
CA GLU A 465 -11.41 3.97 5.08
C GLU A 465 -10.18 3.10 4.80
N GLN A 466 -8.98 3.68 4.73
CA GLN A 466 -7.71 2.95 4.62
C GLN A 466 -7.46 2.08 5.85
N LYS A 467 -7.77 2.60 7.05
CA LYS A 467 -7.72 1.80 8.27
C LYS A 467 -8.73 0.66 8.21
N ARG A 468 -9.98 0.92 7.80
CA ARG A 468 -11.01 -0.12 7.66
C ARG A 468 -10.64 -1.21 6.64
N GLU A 469 -10.06 -0.83 5.50
CA GLU A 469 -9.53 -1.78 4.51
C GLU A 469 -8.34 -2.59 5.04
N LYS A 470 -7.47 -1.97 5.86
CA LYS A 470 -6.40 -2.69 6.57
C LYS A 470 -6.96 -3.68 7.58
N ASP A 471 -7.87 -3.25 8.45
CA ASP A 471 -8.42 -4.07 9.52
C ASP A 471 -9.14 -5.30 8.91
N ALA A 472 -9.97 -5.10 7.88
CA ALA A 472 -10.61 -6.19 7.12
C ALA A 472 -9.62 -7.10 6.35
N ALA A 473 -8.50 -6.56 5.88
CA ALA A 473 -7.41 -7.34 5.28
C ALA A 473 -6.66 -8.20 6.32
N PHE A 474 -6.56 -7.72 7.57
CA PHE A 474 -5.93 -8.43 8.67
C PHE A 474 -6.84 -9.53 9.25
N ASP A 475 -8.16 -9.26 9.39
CA ASP A 475 -9.16 -10.29 9.75
C ASP A 475 -9.13 -11.46 8.75
N LEU A 476 -9.08 -11.15 7.45
CA LEU A 476 -8.94 -12.16 6.40
C LEU A 476 -7.60 -12.92 6.49
N LEU A 477 -6.50 -12.25 6.85
CA LEU A 477 -5.21 -12.90 7.05
C LEU A 477 -5.19 -13.82 8.28
N ASP A 478 -5.90 -13.47 9.36
CA ASP A 478 -6.03 -14.34 10.53
C ASP A 478 -6.77 -15.63 10.18
N ALA A 479 -7.93 -15.51 9.53
CA ALA A 479 -8.71 -16.66 9.04
C ALA A 479 -7.92 -17.51 8.01
N LEU A 480 -7.16 -16.87 7.11
CA LEU A 480 -6.31 -17.54 6.11
C LEU A 480 -4.98 -18.09 6.66
N THR A 481 -4.63 -17.83 7.92
CA THR A 481 -3.40 -18.36 8.54
C THR A 481 -3.66 -19.19 9.79
N LYS A 482 -4.93 -19.35 10.20
CA LYS A 482 -5.33 -19.92 11.50
C LYS A 482 -4.54 -19.22 12.62
N SER A 483 -4.69 -17.89 12.67
CA SER A 483 -3.96 -16.98 13.55
C SER A 483 -2.43 -17.21 13.55
N GLY A 484 -1.83 -17.15 12.36
CA GLY A 484 -0.38 -17.29 12.15
C GLY A 484 0.19 -18.72 12.13
N ALA A 485 -0.58 -19.74 12.50
CA ALA A 485 -0.12 -21.13 12.56
C ALA A 485 0.23 -21.75 11.19
N LEU A 486 -0.40 -21.30 10.10
CA LEU A 486 -0.15 -21.75 8.74
C LEU A 486 0.68 -20.70 7.96
N PRO A 487 1.92 -21.03 7.51
CA PRO A 487 2.72 -20.10 6.73
C PRO A 487 2.14 -19.89 5.33
N VAL A 488 2.33 -18.69 4.79
CA VAL A 488 1.90 -18.27 3.45
C VAL A 488 2.98 -18.59 2.43
N GLU A 489 2.73 -19.53 1.52
CA GLU A 489 3.73 -19.97 0.53
C GLU A 489 3.68 -19.19 -0.80
N HIS A 490 2.48 -18.72 -1.19
CA HIS A 490 2.25 -18.06 -2.47
C HIS A 490 2.21 -16.53 -2.33
N ALA A 491 3.33 -15.94 -1.90
CA ALA A 491 3.52 -14.49 -1.82
C ALA A 491 4.66 -14.01 -2.73
N SER A 492 4.67 -12.70 -3.02
CA SER A 492 5.75 -12.00 -3.73
C SER A 492 6.04 -10.66 -3.06
N LEU A 493 7.28 -10.48 -2.59
CA LEU A 493 7.76 -9.27 -1.94
C LEU A 493 8.61 -8.43 -2.90
N HIS A 494 8.16 -7.22 -3.18
CA HIS A 494 8.89 -6.22 -3.94
C HIS A 494 9.46 -5.18 -2.97
N ILE A 495 10.78 -5.06 -2.95
CA ILE A 495 11.52 -4.08 -2.14
C ILE A 495 12.08 -3.05 -3.11
N MET A 496 11.71 -1.79 -2.97
CA MET A 496 12.19 -0.69 -3.81
C MET A 496 13.08 0.25 -3.01
N VAL A 497 14.25 0.55 -3.57
CA VAL A 497 15.08 1.70 -3.22
C VAL A 497 15.05 2.71 -4.36
N ALA A 498 15.04 4.00 -4.03
CA ALA A 498 14.96 5.07 -5.01
C ALA A 498 16.03 6.12 -4.80
N ALA A 499 16.44 6.74 -5.91
CA ALA A 499 17.26 7.93 -5.91
C ALA A 499 16.77 8.91 -6.99
N THR A 500 17.07 10.19 -6.80
CA THR A 500 16.81 11.24 -7.78
C THR A 500 18.15 11.85 -8.18
N HIS A 501 18.45 11.84 -9.49
CA HIS A 501 19.53 12.62 -10.06
C HIS A 501 19.06 14.06 -10.26
N CYS A 502 19.61 14.99 -9.48
CA CYS A 502 19.30 16.41 -9.60
C CYS A 502 20.33 17.14 -10.46
N PHE A 503 19.85 17.97 -11.39
CA PHE A 503 20.65 18.97 -12.09
C PHE A 503 20.33 20.37 -11.58
N ASP A 504 21.35 21.15 -11.23
CA ASP A 504 21.20 22.52 -10.72
C ASP A 504 20.68 23.52 -11.77
N ARG A 505 20.61 23.09 -13.03
CA ARG A 505 20.19 23.88 -14.20
C ARG A 505 19.09 23.21 -15.01
N THR A 506 18.54 23.97 -15.94
CA THR A 506 17.69 23.47 -17.03
C THR A 506 18.50 22.60 -18.02
N VAL A 507 17.83 21.70 -18.76
CA VAL A 507 18.47 20.86 -19.79
C VAL A 507 19.28 21.70 -20.80
N THR A 508 18.69 22.81 -21.26
CA THR A 508 19.31 23.72 -22.23
C THR A 508 20.59 24.33 -21.68
N GLU A 509 20.60 24.78 -20.43
CA GLU A 509 21.83 25.30 -19.82
C GLU A 509 22.87 24.21 -19.59
N THR A 510 22.52 23.02 -19.08
CA THR A 510 23.48 21.93 -18.88
C THR A 510 24.21 21.59 -20.19
N VAL A 511 23.48 21.53 -21.31
CA VAL A 511 24.05 21.21 -22.62
C VAL A 511 24.78 22.40 -23.27
N VAL A 512 24.21 23.60 -23.25
CA VAL A 512 24.71 24.76 -24.04
C VAL A 512 25.61 25.69 -23.23
N ARG A 513 25.32 25.92 -21.96
CA ARG A 513 26.07 26.84 -21.08
C ARG A 513 27.23 26.13 -20.39
N ASP A 514 26.98 24.96 -19.80
CA ASP A 514 28.00 24.21 -19.07
C ASP A 514 28.78 23.25 -19.99
N ASN A 515 28.32 23.04 -21.24
CA ASN A 515 28.88 22.09 -22.22
C ASN A 515 28.99 20.64 -21.69
N ILE A 516 28.04 20.24 -20.85
CA ILE A 516 27.96 18.90 -20.23
C ILE A 516 26.92 18.06 -20.96
N ASN A 517 27.29 16.83 -21.34
CA ASN A 517 26.31 15.84 -21.77
C ASN A 517 25.61 15.22 -20.54
N PRO A 518 24.31 15.50 -20.28
CA PRO A 518 23.60 14.95 -19.12
C PRO A 518 23.44 13.43 -19.21
N ILE A 519 23.47 12.84 -20.41
CA ILE A 519 23.35 11.38 -20.61
C ILE A 519 24.48 10.65 -19.87
N ASN A 520 25.71 11.18 -19.92
CA ASN A 520 26.86 10.57 -19.24
C ASN A 520 26.71 10.63 -17.70
N LYS A 521 26.19 11.73 -17.16
CA LYS A 521 25.92 11.88 -15.72
C LYS A 521 24.82 10.92 -15.24
N VAL A 522 23.75 10.76 -16.02
CA VAL A 522 22.67 9.80 -15.72
C VAL A 522 23.13 8.36 -15.90
N GLU A 523 23.91 8.06 -16.94
CA GLU A 523 24.50 6.74 -17.17
C GLU A 523 25.34 6.29 -15.97
N ARG A 524 26.29 7.13 -15.53
CA ARG A 524 27.08 6.87 -14.32
C ARG A 524 26.19 6.58 -13.11
N SER A 525 25.16 7.40 -12.92
CA SER A 525 24.21 7.27 -11.81
C SER A 525 23.40 5.97 -11.85
N THR A 526 22.93 5.59 -13.04
CA THR A 526 22.19 4.34 -13.28
C THR A 526 23.08 3.14 -12.99
N LEU A 527 24.36 3.19 -13.39
CA LEU A 527 25.33 2.13 -13.16
C LEU A 527 25.68 1.97 -11.67
N ILE A 528 25.82 3.06 -10.90
CA ILE A 528 26.04 3.01 -9.45
C ILE A 528 24.88 2.28 -8.74
N MET A 529 23.63 2.57 -9.12
CA MET A 529 22.47 1.84 -8.59
C MET A 529 22.45 0.37 -9.05
N ALA A 530 22.81 0.10 -10.30
CA ALA A 530 22.84 -1.26 -10.85
C ALA A 530 23.89 -2.15 -10.15
N MET A 531 25.10 -1.64 -9.91
CA MET A 531 26.13 -2.32 -9.09
C MET A 531 25.57 -2.67 -7.70
N THR A 532 24.86 -1.74 -7.08
CA THR A 532 24.33 -1.89 -5.71
C THR A 532 23.20 -2.91 -5.63
N VAL A 533 22.30 -2.97 -6.63
CA VAL A 533 21.18 -3.93 -6.64
C VAL A 533 21.57 -5.32 -7.15
N HIS A 534 22.43 -5.41 -8.16
CA HIS A 534 22.85 -6.70 -8.72
C HIS A 534 24.09 -7.30 -8.04
N GLN A 535 24.84 -6.53 -7.26
CA GLN A 535 26.08 -6.95 -6.59
C GLN A 535 27.10 -7.52 -7.59
N GLN A 536 27.33 -6.79 -8.69
CA GLN A 536 28.25 -7.12 -9.79
C GLN A 536 29.05 -5.89 -10.24
N PRO A 537 30.27 -6.05 -10.78
CA PRO A 537 31.03 -4.94 -11.38
C PRO A 537 30.39 -4.45 -12.68
N VAL A 538 30.64 -3.19 -13.06
CA VAL A 538 30.03 -2.56 -14.25
C VAL A 538 30.31 -3.37 -15.53
N SER A 539 31.52 -3.93 -15.65
CA SER A 539 31.95 -4.80 -16.76
C SER A 539 31.04 -6.02 -17.00
N ALA A 540 30.35 -6.53 -15.97
CA ALA A 540 29.40 -7.64 -16.10
C ALA A 540 27.95 -7.17 -16.39
N LEU A 541 27.63 -5.89 -16.11
CA LEU A 541 26.29 -5.33 -16.23
C LEU A 541 26.00 -4.76 -17.62
N ILE A 542 27.02 -4.26 -18.32
CA ILE A 542 26.90 -3.60 -19.64
C ILE A 542 27.28 -4.52 -20.80
N GLN A 543 26.98 -4.08 -22.02
CA GLN A 543 27.44 -4.75 -23.24
C GLN A 543 28.92 -4.46 -23.47
N GLU A 544 29.70 -5.48 -23.86
CA GLU A 544 31.16 -5.39 -24.03
C GLU A 544 31.60 -4.26 -24.98
N SER A 545 30.80 -4.00 -26.02
CA SER A 545 31.00 -2.89 -26.96
C SER A 545 30.94 -1.49 -26.32
N GLU A 546 30.23 -1.35 -25.21
CA GLU A 546 30.07 -0.08 -24.48
C GLU A 546 31.17 0.13 -23.43
N CYS A 547 31.85 -0.93 -22.97
CA CYS A 547 32.84 -0.88 -21.88
C CYS A 547 33.91 0.22 -22.09
N GLN A 548 34.50 0.32 -23.28
CA GLN A 548 35.53 1.33 -23.56
C GLN A 548 34.96 2.75 -23.51
N ARG A 549 33.72 2.97 -23.97
CA ARG A 549 33.04 4.28 -23.95
C ARG A 549 32.71 4.70 -22.53
N VAL A 550 32.10 3.81 -21.75
CA VAL A 550 31.71 4.10 -20.35
C VAL A 550 32.96 4.32 -19.49
N ASN A 551 34.03 3.54 -19.67
CA ASN A 551 35.30 3.75 -18.96
C ASN A 551 35.93 5.10 -19.34
N SER A 552 35.89 5.49 -20.62
CA SER A 552 36.38 6.81 -21.06
C SER A 552 35.57 7.98 -20.51
N ALA A 553 34.26 7.79 -20.27
CA ALA A 553 33.34 8.83 -19.78
C ALA A 553 33.19 8.86 -18.25
N SER A 554 33.53 7.78 -17.55
CA SER A 554 33.39 7.62 -16.09
C SER A 554 34.35 6.53 -15.55
N PRO A 555 35.68 6.76 -15.60
CA PRO A 555 36.67 5.73 -15.26
C PRO A 555 36.60 5.25 -13.81
N ALA A 556 36.10 6.09 -12.90
CA ALA A 556 35.87 5.73 -11.49
C ALA A 556 34.96 4.50 -11.29
N LEU A 557 34.13 4.15 -12.29
CA LEU A 557 33.29 2.94 -12.26
C LEU A 557 34.07 1.63 -12.51
N PHE A 558 35.26 1.72 -13.10
CA PHE A 558 36.12 0.57 -13.45
C PHE A 558 37.37 0.47 -12.58
N LEU A 559 37.50 1.37 -11.59
CA LEU A 559 38.45 1.22 -10.49
C LEU A 559 37.86 0.20 -9.50
N GLU A 560 38.21 -1.07 -9.69
CA GLU A 560 37.96 -2.12 -8.71
C GLU A 560 38.73 -1.83 -7.40
N ASN A 561 38.27 -2.43 -6.29
CA ASN A 561 38.75 -2.13 -4.92
C ASN A 561 40.13 -2.73 -4.63
#